data_AF-A0A2T4VSF9-F1
#
_entry.id   AF-A0A2T4VSF9-F1
#
_cell.length_a   1.000
_cell.length_b   1.000
_cell.length_c   1.000
_cell.angle_alpha   90.00
_cell.angle_beta   90.00
_cell.angle_gamma   90.00
#
_symmetry.space_group_name_H-M   'P 1'
#
loop_
_entity.id
_entity.type
_entity.pdbx_description
1 polymer ?
#
loop_
_entity_poly.entity_id
_entity_poly.type
_entity_poly.pdbx_seq_one_letter_code
_entity_poly.pdbx_strand_id
1 'polypeptide(L)'
;MPEGRLVTELPEQELEGFDRLLPALKAAFQRNRGKAWSAEELGELSGLPAAEVARTLELFASALELAEVLFGDDAGLVGAIQLAPSVLETEPFASVRARLAAQGPLEAPVRLTQLRVEGYRVLAGLEVRPGALSVLTGEPGSGKSSLLECLALLSSAAVEPLPSGREARLPERLHLSLRVSSGSGRALRYSVSLGGPSGTPRVTSERLACVETGAGGQETEAFAFLDFQNGQGTVRTVTWEPPRPRVLTVPHVLPPDSLALRGGLDSAPPVVSSFRAFVSGWRFYPGFDVSRGAVLRRPVPSEPEPVLAADGSNLSAVLFHLMVECPERWRELEASLREALPSFQSLSVKPRGGPGTVLGVWREAGVRDELPLADLSEGTLRFLCLAALCLSPLKAPLMGLDGPELGLHPRMLPGLARLLRGASAETQVLVVTQSPGLLAGLPPDAVAWMRKVDGRAVLDGAEKTHSSS
;
A
#
# COMPACT_ATOMS: atom_id res chain seq x y z
N MET A 1 -9.09 9.40 -41.68
CA MET A 1 -8.33 9.96 -40.55
C MET A 1 -7.14 9.05 -40.35
N PRO A 2 -5.88 9.50 -40.53
CA PRO A 2 -4.76 8.64 -40.21
C PRO A 2 -4.77 8.41 -38.69
N GLU A 3 -4.60 7.16 -38.29
CA GLU A 3 -4.45 6.76 -36.89
C GLU A 3 -3.17 7.39 -36.33
N GLY A 4 -3.29 8.57 -35.69
CA GLY A 4 -2.18 9.23 -35.04
C GLY A 4 -1.66 8.37 -33.89
N ARG A 5 -0.36 8.04 -33.90
CA ARG A 5 0.31 7.36 -32.77
C ARG A 5 0.20 8.25 -31.53
N LEU A 6 -0.26 7.69 -30.41
CA LEU A 6 -0.22 8.39 -29.13
C LEU A 6 1.25 8.70 -28.78
N VAL A 7 1.55 9.83 -28.14
CA VAL A 7 2.93 10.12 -27.62
C VAL A 7 3.44 9.01 -26.71
N THR A 8 2.52 8.31 -26.05
CA THR A 8 2.83 7.14 -25.22
C THR A 8 3.46 5.98 -26.00
N GLU A 9 3.33 5.96 -27.33
CA GLU A 9 3.86 4.93 -28.24
C GLU A 9 5.16 5.34 -28.93
N LEU A 10 5.60 6.60 -28.76
CA LEU A 10 6.87 7.06 -29.31
C LEU A 10 8.06 6.51 -28.47
N PRO A 11 9.14 6.06 -29.13
CA PRO A 11 10.40 5.70 -28.48
C PRO A 11 10.92 6.79 -27.53
N GLU A 12 11.54 6.37 -26.42
CA GLU A 12 12.09 7.27 -25.42
C GLU A 12 13.11 8.27 -25.97
N GLN A 13 13.96 7.82 -26.91
CA GLN A 13 14.92 8.67 -27.60
C GLN A 13 14.27 9.81 -28.39
N GLU A 14 13.07 9.58 -28.95
CA GLU A 14 12.35 10.58 -29.72
C GLU A 14 11.69 11.61 -28.80
N LEU A 15 11.13 11.18 -27.66
CA LEU A 15 10.61 12.09 -26.64
C LEU A 15 11.71 12.96 -26.03
N GLU A 16 12.87 12.38 -25.71
CA GLU A 16 14.03 13.13 -25.23
C GLU A 16 14.53 14.17 -26.24
N GLY A 17 14.49 13.84 -27.54
CA GLY A 17 14.87 14.76 -28.60
C GLY A 17 13.99 16.01 -28.61
N PHE A 18 12.67 15.84 -28.47
CA PHE A 18 11.75 16.98 -28.36
C PHE A 18 11.92 17.74 -27.04
N ASP A 19 12.11 17.04 -25.92
CA ASP A 19 12.26 17.67 -24.60
C ASP A 19 13.52 18.55 -24.54
N ARG A 20 14.60 18.16 -25.24
CA ARG A 20 15.79 19.00 -25.43
C ARG A 20 15.52 20.24 -26.28
N LEU A 21 14.65 20.12 -27.28
CA LEU A 21 14.30 21.21 -28.19
C LEU A 21 13.28 22.20 -27.57
N LEU A 22 12.41 21.73 -26.67
CA LEU A 22 11.31 22.50 -26.09
C LEU A 22 11.71 23.85 -25.47
N PRO A 23 12.80 23.98 -24.68
CA PRO A 23 13.24 25.28 -24.17
C PRO A 23 13.56 26.29 -25.28
N ALA A 24 14.17 25.83 -26.37
CA ALA A 24 14.49 26.67 -27.52
C ALA A 24 13.23 27.10 -28.27
N LEU A 25 12.23 26.22 -28.40
CA LEU A 25 10.93 26.58 -28.97
C LEU A 25 10.21 27.64 -28.12
N LYS A 26 10.22 27.48 -26.79
CA LYS A 26 9.65 28.49 -25.88
C LYS A 26 10.37 29.83 -26.00
N ALA A 27 11.71 29.82 -26.05
CA ALA A 27 12.52 31.02 -26.21
C ALA A 27 12.30 31.69 -27.58
N ALA A 28 12.22 30.92 -28.66
CA ALA A 28 11.91 31.39 -30.00
C ALA A 28 10.56 32.11 -30.04
N PHE A 29 9.51 31.49 -29.50
CA PHE A 29 8.19 32.12 -29.43
C PHE A 29 8.18 33.41 -28.60
N GLN A 30 8.91 33.44 -27.47
CA GLN A 30 9.03 34.64 -26.65
C GLN A 30 9.81 35.76 -27.34
N ARG A 31 10.83 35.43 -28.14
CA ARG A 31 11.66 36.42 -28.88
C ARG A 31 10.90 37.11 -29.99
N ASN A 32 10.13 36.35 -30.79
CA ASN A 32 9.40 36.93 -31.91
C ASN A 32 8.11 36.16 -32.21
N ARG A 33 6.99 36.68 -31.70
CA ARG A 33 5.66 36.09 -31.85
C ARG A 33 5.23 36.19 -33.32
N GLY A 34 4.91 35.06 -33.95
CA GLY A 34 4.45 34.99 -35.33
C GLY A 34 5.54 34.89 -36.40
N LYS A 35 6.83 34.92 -36.02
CA LYS A 35 7.93 34.60 -36.93
C LYS A 35 7.89 33.10 -37.29
N ALA A 36 8.13 32.77 -38.56
CA ALA A 36 8.48 31.43 -38.99
C ALA A 36 9.99 31.18 -38.77
N TRP A 37 10.33 30.14 -38.02
CA TRP A 37 11.69 29.79 -37.60
C TRP A 37 12.22 28.63 -38.43
N SER A 38 13.45 28.74 -38.95
CA SER A 38 14.09 27.61 -39.65
C SER A 38 14.71 26.61 -38.65
N ALA A 39 14.98 25.40 -39.11
CA ALA A 39 15.69 24.40 -38.30
C ALA A 39 17.11 24.84 -37.91
N GLU A 40 17.77 25.66 -38.74
CA GLU A 40 19.08 26.27 -38.42
C GLU A 40 18.96 27.26 -37.26
N GLU A 41 17.99 28.18 -37.31
CA GLU A 41 17.78 29.18 -36.26
C GLU A 41 17.39 28.54 -34.92
N LEU A 42 16.57 27.48 -34.96
CA LEU A 42 16.22 26.69 -33.77
C LEU A 42 17.39 25.83 -33.28
N GLY A 43 18.24 25.35 -34.19
CA GLY A 43 19.50 24.69 -33.88
C GLY A 43 20.46 25.61 -33.13
N GLU A 44 20.63 26.85 -33.57
CA GLU A 44 21.43 27.87 -32.87
C GLU A 44 20.90 28.17 -31.47
N LEU A 45 19.58 28.21 -31.29
CA LEU A 45 18.94 28.45 -30.00
C LEU A 45 19.05 27.27 -29.02
N SER A 46 19.00 26.04 -29.53
CA SER A 46 19.04 24.81 -28.74
C SER A 46 20.45 24.25 -28.53
N GLY A 47 21.40 24.64 -29.38
CA GLY A 47 22.71 24.01 -29.48
C GLY A 47 22.68 22.63 -30.17
N LEU A 48 21.57 22.26 -30.80
CA LEU A 48 21.40 20.99 -31.52
C LEU A 48 21.71 21.15 -33.01
N PRO A 49 22.21 20.10 -33.71
CA PRO A 49 22.38 20.12 -35.15
C PRO A 49 21.05 20.38 -35.88
N ALA A 50 21.05 21.24 -36.89
CA ALA A 50 19.83 21.59 -37.65
C ALA A 50 19.10 20.37 -38.23
N ALA A 51 19.84 19.33 -38.64
CA ALA A 51 19.27 18.07 -39.13
C ALA A 51 18.53 17.29 -38.03
N GLU A 52 19.01 17.33 -36.79
CA GLU A 52 18.33 16.72 -35.63
C GLU A 52 17.04 17.48 -35.32
N VAL A 53 17.11 18.82 -35.29
CA VAL A 53 15.94 19.69 -35.08
C VAL A 53 14.85 19.45 -36.12
N ALA A 54 15.22 19.43 -37.42
CA ALA A 54 14.28 19.19 -38.51
C ALA A 54 13.58 17.82 -38.35
N ARG A 55 14.37 16.77 -38.07
CA ARG A 55 13.84 15.42 -37.87
C ARG A 55 12.88 15.33 -36.68
N THR A 56 13.21 15.96 -35.56
CA THR A 56 12.34 16.00 -34.37
C THR A 56 11.05 16.76 -34.66
N LEU A 57 11.10 17.89 -35.35
CA LEU A 57 9.92 18.67 -35.71
C LEU A 57 9.01 17.92 -36.69
N GLU A 58 9.57 17.26 -37.71
CA GLU A 58 8.83 16.41 -38.64
C GLU A 58 8.12 15.25 -37.91
N LEU A 59 8.84 14.57 -37.03
CA LEU A 59 8.31 13.43 -36.28
C LEU A 59 7.13 13.86 -35.39
N PHE A 60 7.28 14.96 -34.64
CA PHE A 60 6.20 15.45 -33.76
C PHE A 60 5.05 16.11 -34.52
N ALA A 61 5.31 16.74 -35.67
CA ALA A 61 4.24 17.24 -36.53
C ALA A 61 3.38 16.11 -37.10
N SER A 62 3.99 14.97 -37.45
CA SER A 62 3.30 13.79 -37.98
C SER A 62 2.61 12.94 -36.90
N ALA A 63 3.17 12.85 -35.70
CA ALA A 63 2.66 11.97 -34.65
C ALA A 63 1.46 12.56 -33.87
N LEU A 64 1.35 13.88 -33.75
CA LEU A 64 0.53 14.48 -32.69
C LEU A 64 -0.67 15.32 -33.13
N GLU A 65 -0.97 15.44 -34.42
CA GLU A 65 -1.88 16.49 -34.93
C GLU A 65 -1.51 17.90 -34.39
N LEU A 66 -0.25 18.09 -33.93
CA LEU A 66 0.28 19.37 -33.46
C LEU A 66 0.55 20.33 -34.62
N ALA A 67 0.39 19.89 -35.87
CA ALA A 67 0.39 20.72 -37.07
C ALA A 67 -0.45 21.99 -36.87
N GLU A 68 -1.73 21.86 -36.51
CA GLU A 68 -2.61 23.02 -36.35
C GLU A 68 -2.34 23.77 -35.04
N VAL A 69 -2.05 23.05 -33.94
CA VAL A 69 -1.97 23.65 -32.59
C VAL A 69 -0.61 24.26 -32.27
N LEU A 70 0.48 23.82 -32.90
CA LEU A 70 1.80 24.43 -32.80
C LEU A 70 2.17 25.24 -34.04
N PHE A 71 1.61 24.93 -35.22
CA PHE A 71 2.10 25.47 -36.50
C PHE A 71 1.06 26.22 -37.37
N GLY A 72 -0.23 26.19 -37.02
CA GLY A 72 -1.30 26.91 -37.74
C GLY A 72 -1.71 26.25 -39.07
N ASP A 73 -2.84 26.70 -39.66
CA ASP A 73 -3.52 26.05 -40.80
C ASP A 73 -2.70 25.99 -42.12
N ASP A 74 -1.60 26.74 -42.24
CA ASP A 74 -0.83 26.92 -43.49
C ASP A 74 0.63 26.39 -43.42
N ALA A 75 0.99 25.59 -42.43
CA ALA A 75 2.36 25.10 -42.26
C ALA A 75 2.72 23.96 -43.23
N GLY A 76 3.08 24.32 -44.46
CA GLY A 76 3.88 23.45 -45.31
C GLY A 76 5.21 23.14 -44.62
N LEU A 77 5.45 21.87 -44.30
CA LEU A 77 6.65 21.32 -43.64
C LEU A 77 7.94 21.42 -44.49
N VAL A 78 8.14 22.52 -45.22
CA VAL A 78 9.29 22.72 -46.10
C VAL A 78 9.92 24.09 -45.81
N GLY A 79 10.71 24.15 -44.74
CA GLY A 79 11.74 25.18 -44.52
C GLY A 79 11.62 26.05 -43.27
N ALA A 80 10.41 26.34 -42.78
CA ALA A 80 10.22 27.18 -41.60
C ALA A 80 8.93 26.82 -40.84
N ILE A 81 8.97 26.97 -39.52
CA ILE A 81 7.89 26.59 -38.59
C ILE A 81 7.43 27.82 -37.80
N GLN A 82 6.15 28.14 -37.86
CA GLN A 82 5.57 29.21 -37.04
C GLN A 82 5.13 28.61 -35.71
N LEU A 83 5.53 29.18 -34.57
CA LEU A 83 5.17 28.63 -33.26
C LEU A 83 3.87 29.23 -32.74
N ALA A 84 2.98 28.41 -32.21
CA ALA A 84 1.75 28.83 -31.57
C ALA A 84 1.93 29.13 -30.07
N PRO A 85 1.03 29.91 -29.44
CA PRO A 85 1.10 30.23 -28.02
C PRO A 85 1.10 29.01 -27.09
N SER A 86 0.50 27.90 -27.53
CA SER A 86 0.41 26.63 -26.81
C SER A 86 1.78 26.05 -26.45
N VAL A 87 2.85 26.39 -27.20
CA VAL A 87 4.23 25.94 -26.94
C VAL A 87 4.74 26.34 -25.56
N LEU A 88 4.27 27.48 -25.02
CA LEU A 88 4.68 27.96 -23.70
C LEU A 88 4.14 27.07 -22.58
N GLU A 89 2.95 26.51 -22.78
CA GLU A 89 2.24 25.65 -21.85
C GLU A 89 2.61 24.17 -22.01
N THR A 90 3.32 23.80 -23.08
CA THR A 90 3.80 22.44 -23.29
C THR A 90 4.85 22.08 -22.23
N GLU A 91 4.64 20.98 -21.54
CA GLU A 91 5.61 20.38 -20.61
C GLU A 91 6.43 19.30 -21.32
N PRO A 92 7.62 18.93 -20.81
CA PRO A 92 8.39 17.82 -21.35
C PRO A 92 7.56 16.53 -21.44
N PHE A 93 7.56 15.86 -22.59
CA PHE A 93 6.80 14.64 -22.83
C PHE A 93 7.27 13.49 -21.95
N ALA A 94 8.55 13.41 -21.59
CA ALA A 94 9.04 12.44 -20.61
C ALA A 94 8.32 12.60 -19.26
N SER A 95 8.16 13.85 -18.78
CA SER A 95 7.42 14.17 -17.55
C SER A 95 5.94 13.85 -17.66
N VAL A 96 5.34 14.00 -18.84
CA VAL A 96 3.93 13.61 -19.02
C VAL A 96 3.77 12.09 -19.05
N ARG A 97 4.61 11.39 -19.82
CA ARG A 97 4.61 9.93 -19.90
C ARG A 97 4.83 9.29 -18.53
N ALA A 98 5.74 9.85 -17.72
CA ALA A 98 5.94 9.44 -16.33
C ALA A 98 4.66 9.61 -15.50
N ARG A 99 3.97 10.76 -15.61
CA ARG A 99 2.69 10.99 -14.90
C ARG A 99 1.56 10.09 -15.38
N LEU A 100 1.48 9.79 -16.68
CA LEU A 100 0.51 8.85 -17.25
C LEU A 100 0.76 7.43 -16.72
N ALA A 101 2.01 6.98 -16.75
CA ALA A 101 2.41 5.70 -16.17
C ALA A 101 2.08 5.64 -14.67
N ALA A 102 2.35 6.72 -13.92
CA ALA A 102 2.13 6.80 -12.48
C ALA A 102 0.66 6.65 -12.07
N GLN A 103 -0.30 6.89 -12.96
CA GLN A 103 -1.75 6.79 -12.70
C GLN A 103 -2.32 5.40 -12.86
N GLY A 104 -1.62 4.51 -13.56
CA GLY A 104 -1.99 3.10 -13.66
C GLY A 104 -2.07 2.42 -12.29
N PRO A 105 -2.69 1.23 -12.20
CA PRO A 105 -2.80 0.49 -10.96
C PRO A 105 -1.43 0.18 -10.35
N LEU A 106 -1.38 -0.02 -9.03
CA LEU A 106 -0.15 -0.44 -8.37
C LEU A 106 0.11 -1.92 -8.61
N GLU A 107 1.27 -2.24 -9.17
CA GLU A 107 1.67 -3.62 -9.43
C GLU A 107 2.13 -4.32 -8.15
N ALA A 108 1.64 -5.55 -7.94
CA ALA A 108 2.08 -6.38 -6.83
C ALA A 108 3.55 -6.85 -7.04
N PRO A 109 4.30 -7.11 -5.95
CA PRO A 109 3.91 -6.92 -4.56
C PRO A 109 3.96 -5.43 -4.17
N VAL A 110 2.88 -4.96 -3.52
CA VAL A 110 2.84 -3.63 -2.91
C VAL A 110 3.28 -3.75 -1.45
N ARG A 111 4.25 -2.94 -1.03
CA ARG A 111 4.84 -3.01 0.33
C ARG A 111 4.90 -1.65 0.99
N LEU A 112 4.50 -1.58 2.25
CA LEU A 112 4.82 -0.49 3.17
C LEU A 112 6.32 -0.53 3.46
N THR A 113 7.05 0.52 3.10
CA THR A 113 8.51 0.61 3.22
C THR A 113 8.95 1.60 4.29
N GLN A 114 8.08 2.56 4.62
CA GLN A 114 8.30 3.51 5.70
C GLN A 114 6.97 3.92 6.30
N LEU A 115 6.97 4.09 7.61
CA LEU A 115 5.84 4.57 8.40
C LEU A 115 6.38 5.61 9.38
N ARG A 116 5.77 6.79 9.39
CA ARG A 116 6.02 7.82 10.40
C ARG A 116 4.72 8.14 11.13
N VAL A 117 4.79 8.19 12.46
CA VAL A 117 3.65 8.48 13.33
C VAL A 117 3.98 9.58 14.32
N GLU A 118 3.09 10.57 14.42
CA GLU A 118 3.22 11.69 15.35
C GLU A 118 1.87 12.04 15.98
N GLY A 119 1.87 12.41 17.26
CA GLY A 119 0.68 12.85 18.00
C GLY A 119 -0.15 11.73 18.66
N TYR A 120 0.22 10.46 18.49
CA TYR A 120 -0.55 9.34 19.05
C TYR A 120 0.06 8.76 20.32
N ARG A 121 -0.52 9.08 21.49
CA ARG A 121 -0.01 8.62 22.80
C ARG A 121 1.48 8.96 22.97
N VAL A 122 2.35 7.95 23.01
CA VAL A 122 3.82 8.10 23.13
C VAL A 122 4.52 8.23 21.77
N LEU A 123 3.79 8.06 20.65
CA LEU A 123 4.33 8.14 19.30
C LEU A 123 4.48 9.61 18.88
N ALA A 124 5.68 10.16 19.09
CA ALA A 124 6.01 11.56 18.85
C ALA A 124 7.15 11.67 17.82
N GLY A 125 6.84 11.34 16.57
CA GLY A 125 7.82 11.32 15.48
C GLY A 125 8.51 9.97 15.32
N LEU A 126 7.83 8.86 15.67
CA LEU A 126 8.38 7.52 15.47
C LEU A 126 8.44 7.22 13.98
N GLU A 127 9.62 6.82 13.48
CA GLU A 127 9.81 6.27 12.15
C GLU A 127 10.10 4.77 12.22
N VAL A 128 9.42 3.99 11.38
CA VAL A 128 9.59 2.53 11.26
C VAL A 128 9.74 2.19 9.78
N ARG A 129 10.68 1.30 9.45
CA ARG A 129 10.89 0.79 8.09
C ARG A 129 10.61 -0.71 8.05
N PRO A 130 9.34 -1.11 7.90
CA PRO A 130 8.97 -2.51 7.98
C PRO A 130 9.48 -3.28 6.75
N GLY A 131 10.05 -4.46 7.01
CA GLY A 131 10.43 -5.44 6.00
C GLY A 131 9.29 -6.39 5.63
N ALA A 132 9.64 -7.56 5.11
CA ALA A 132 8.70 -8.66 4.90
C ALA A 132 8.19 -9.23 6.23
N LEU A 133 9.11 -9.40 7.19
CA LEU A 133 8.81 -9.68 8.59
C LEU A 133 9.39 -8.56 9.44
N SER A 134 8.61 -8.03 10.37
CA SER A 134 9.06 -7.01 11.31
C SER A 134 8.48 -7.29 12.68
N VAL A 135 9.34 -7.26 13.70
CA VAL A 135 9.03 -7.69 15.05
C VAL A 135 9.37 -6.56 16.00
N LEU A 136 8.37 -5.98 16.63
CA LEU A 136 8.52 -4.92 17.61
C LEU A 136 8.48 -5.53 19.01
N THR A 137 9.55 -5.31 19.77
CA THR A 137 9.65 -5.76 21.16
C THR A 137 10.17 -4.64 22.06
N GLY A 138 10.11 -4.79 23.38
CA GLY A 138 10.59 -3.80 24.35
C GLY A 138 9.59 -3.53 25.48
N GLU A 139 9.83 -2.50 26.26
CA GLU A 139 9.15 -2.23 27.54
C GLU A 139 7.62 -2.01 27.41
N PRO A 140 6.80 -2.44 28.39
CA PRO A 140 5.40 -2.07 28.45
C PRO A 140 5.19 -0.55 28.36
N GLY A 141 4.18 -0.12 27.60
CA GLY A 141 3.90 1.31 27.42
C GLY A 141 4.84 2.05 26.46
N SER A 142 5.76 1.36 25.78
CA SER A 142 6.62 1.98 24.76
C SER A 142 5.92 2.33 23.45
N GLY A 143 4.67 1.92 23.24
CA GLY A 143 3.85 2.32 22.08
C GLY A 143 3.70 1.27 20.97
N LYS A 144 4.14 0.03 21.18
CA LYS A 144 4.08 -1.06 20.17
C LYS A 144 2.66 -1.36 19.68
N SER A 145 1.73 -1.67 20.60
CA SER A 145 0.32 -1.91 20.27
C SER A 145 -0.34 -0.65 19.70
N SER A 146 0.05 0.53 20.20
CA SER A 146 -0.42 1.82 19.69
C SER A 146 -0.08 2.01 18.20
N LEU A 147 1.06 1.48 17.72
CA LEU A 147 1.41 1.52 16.31
C LEU A 147 0.45 0.68 15.45
N LEU A 148 0.13 -0.55 15.89
CA LEU A 148 -0.85 -1.40 15.20
C LEU A 148 -2.24 -0.76 15.19
N GLU A 149 -2.66 -0.16 16.31
CA GLU A 149 -3.92 0.58 16.41
C GLU A 149 -3.99 1.76 15.42
N CYS A 150 -2.90 2.51 15.22
CA CYS A 150 -2.85 3.59 14.22
C CYS A 150 -3.07 3.07 12.79
N LEU A 151 -2.43 1.97 12.43
CA LEU A 151 -2.58 1.37 11.09
C LEU A 151 -3.97 0.76 10.90
N ALA A 152 -4.52 0.13 11.95
CA ALA A 152 -5.89 -0.38 11.96
C ALA A 152 -6.92 0.74 11.79
N LEU A 153 -6.72 1.87 12.47
CA LEU A 153 -7.56 3.06 12.31
C LEU A 153 -7.55 3.56 10.87
N LEU A 154 -6.36 3.69 10.27
CA LEU A 154 -6.25 4.14 8.89
C LEU A 154 -6.92 3.16 7.90
N SER A 155 -6.72 1.86 8.12
CA SER A 155 -7.34 0.81 7.30
C SER A 155 -8.88 0.89 7.34
N SER A 156 -9.44 1.06 8.54
CA SER A 156 -10.88 1.24 8.74
C SER A 156 -11.38 2.55 8.12
N ALA A 157 -10.67 3.66 8.32
CA ALA A 157 -11.04 4.97 7.79
C ALA A 157 -11.00 5.07 6.26
N ALA A 158 -10.28 4.16 5.58
CA ALA A 158 -10.29 4.03 4.12
C ALA A 158 -11.60 3.39 3.58
N VAL A 159 -12.48 2.91 4.46
CA VAL A 159 -13.75 2.26 4.10
C VAL A 159 -14.94 2.96 4.79
N GLU A 160 -14.79 3.33 6.05
CA GLU A 160 -15.82 3.95 6.89
C GLU A 160 -15.44 5.38 7.30
N PRO A 161 -16.39 6.27 7.64
CA PRO A 161 -16.07 7.52 8.30
C PRO A 161 -15.31 7.30 9.63
N LEU A 162 -14.54 8.29 10.06
CA LEU A 162 -13.86 8.27 11.35
C LEU A 162 -14.89 8.04 12.48
N PRO A 163 -14.60 7.15 13.44
CA PRO A 163 -15.52 6.86 14.52
C PRO A 163 -15.79 8.13 15.33
N SER A 164 -17.06 8.42 15.60
CA SER A 164 -17.50 9.61 16.32
C SER A 164 -18.22 9.26 17.62
N GLY A 165 -18.45 10.26 18.47
CA GLY A 165 -19.09 10.11 19.78
C GLY A 165 -18.13 9.85 20.94
N ARG A 166 -18.66 9.76 22.16
CA ARG A 166 -17.88 9.66 23.40
C ARG A 166 -17.04 8.38 23.50
N GLU A 167 -17.41 7.34 22.78
CA GLU A 167 -16.71 6.05 22.79
C GLU A 167 -15.56 6.01 21.77
N ALA A 168 -15.53 6.94 20.81
CA ALA A 168 -14.47 7.05 19.84
C ALA A 168 -13.18 7.54 20.50
N ARG A 169 -12.25 6.60 20.75
CA ARG A 169 -10.93 6.87 21.33
C ARG A 169 -9.93 7.34 20.28
N LEU A 170 -10.27 8.42 19.59
CA LEU A 170 -9.37 9.05 18.62
C LEU A 170 -8.42 10.04 19.32
N PRO A 171 -7.19 10.18 18.80
CA PRO A 171 -6.23 11.14 19.30
C PRO A 171 -6.67 12.58 18.95
N GLU A 172 -6.36 13.55 19.82
CA GLU A 172 -6.63 14.97 19.54
C GLU A 172 -5.87 15.49 18.32
N ARG A 173 -4.70 14.91 18.07
CA ARG A 173 -3.88 15.14 16.88
C ARG A 173 -3.19 13.85 16.49
N LEU A 174 -3.24 13.49 15.23
CA LEU A 174 -2.47 12.38 14.66
C LEU A 174 -1.95 12.81 13.31
N HIS A 175 -0.68 12.55 13.05
CA HIS A 175 -0.11 12.63 11.72
C HIS A 175 0.51 11.28 11.38
N LEU A 176 0.07 10.71 10.25
CA LEU A 176 0.60 9.49 9.68
C LEU A 176 1.20 9.80 8.31
N SER A 177 2.41 9.34 8.07
CA SER A 177 3.01 9.32 6.74
C SER A 177 3.46 7.91 6.40
N LEU A 178 3.02 7.42 5.25
CA LEU A 178 3.37 6.12 4.70
C LEU A 178 4.18 6.32 3.43
N ARG A 179 5.22 5.52 3.28
CA ARG A 179 5.88 5.29 2.00
C ARG A 179 5.60 3.88 1.54
N VAL A 180 5.06 3.73 0.34
CA VAL A 180 4.70 2.44 -0.25
C VAL A 180 5.44 2.25 -1.57
N SER A 181 5.93 1.05 -1.84
CA SER A 181 6.55 0.69 -3.13
C SER A 181 5.79 -0.44 -3.81
N SER A 182 5.68 -0.41 -5.13
CA SER A 182 5.14 -1.49 -5.96
C SER A 182 6.24 -2.41 -6.51
N GLY A 183 5.83 -3.55 -7.09
CA GLY A 183 6.72 -4.46 -7.81
C GLY A 183 7.42 -3.83 -9.02
N SER A 184 6.79 -2.82 -9.64
CA SER A 184 7.37 -2.02 -10.72
C SER A 184 8.38 -0.96 -10.26
N GLY A 185 8.68 -0.88 -8.96
CA GLY A 185 9.59 0.13 -8.38
C GLY A 185 8.95 1.51 -8.17
N ARG A 186 7.67 1.68 -8.51
CA ARG A 186 6.94 2.93 -8.25
C ARG A 186 6.80 3.15 -6.76
N ALA A 187 7.03 4.37 -6.31
CA ALA A 187 6.89 4.74 -4.92
C ALA A 187 5.79 5.79 -4.73
N LEU A 188 4.96 5.60 -3.72
CA LEU A 188 3.96 6.55 -3.29
C LEU A 188 4.23 7.02 -1.87
N ARG A 189 3.93 8.29 -1.61
CA ARG A 189 3.82 8.85 -0.27
C ARG A 189 2.37 9.20 0.01
N TYR A 190 1.83 8.66 1.09
CA TYR A 190 0.53 9.03 1.63
C TYR A 190 0.74 9.72 2.97
N SER A 191 0.14 10.89 3.16
CA SER A 191 0.16 11.58 4.45
C SER A 191 -1.23 12.00 4.84
N VAL A 192 -1.61 11.71 6.08
CA VAL A 192 -2.90 12.09 6.64
C VAL A 192 -2.70 12.69 8.02
N SER A 193 -3.43 13.76 8.29
CA SER A 193 -3.51 14.38 9.61
C SER A 193 -4.94 14.38 10.08
N LEU A 194 -5.15 13.91 11.31
CA LEU A 194 -6.42 13.95 12.01
C LEU A 194 -6.33 14.93 13.18
N GLY A 195 -7.44 15.53 13.54
CA GLY A 195 -7.57 16.26 14.79
C GLY A 195 -9.01 16.64 15.10
N GLY A 196 -9.19 17.61 15.99
CA GLY A 196 -10.50 18.12 16.39
C GLY A 196 -10.87 17.74 17.83
N PRO A 197 -12.03 18.22 18.32
CA PRO A 197 -12.48 17.94 19.68
C PRO A 197 -12.77 16.45 19.89
N SER A 198 -12.61 15.98 21.14
CA SER A 198 -12.98 14.63 21.55
C SER A 198 -14.42 14.30 21.12
N GLY A 199 -14.59 13.20 20.38
CA GLY A 199 -15.87 12.72 19.87
C GLY A 199 -16.34 13.36 18.56
N THR A 200 -15.64 14.37 18.03
CA THR A 200 -15.90 14.95 16.70
C THR A 200 -14.59 15.05 15.91
N PRO A 201 -14.03 13.89 15.51
CA PRO A 201 -12.77 13.86 14.77
C PRO A 201 -12.93 14.49 13.39
N ARG A 202 -11.83 15.01 12.87
CA ARG A 202 -11.75 15.65 11.56
C ARG A 202 -10.46 15.30 10.86
N VAL A 203 -10.53 15.11 9.55
CA VAL A 203 -9.39 15.05 8.66
C VAL A 203 -8.93 16.48 8.37
N THR A 204 -7.78 16.86 8.91
CA THR A 204 -7.23 18.23 8.76
C THR A 204 -6.40 18.36 7.50
N SER A 205 -5.70 17.30 7.09
CA SER A 205 -5.00 17.24 5.81
C SER A 205 -4.93 15.81 5.30
N GLU A 206 -4.99 15.62 3.98
CA GLU A 206 -4.75 14.33 3.34
C GLU A 206 -4.08 14.54 1.98
N ARG A 207 -3.05 13.76 1.70
CA ARG A 207 -2.28 13.85 0.47
C ARG A 207 -1.79 12.49 0.02
N LEU A 208 -1.90 12.21 -1.27
CA LEU A 208 -1.33 11.02 -1.91
C LEU A 208 -0.54 11.46 -3.14
N ALA A 209 0.75 11.15 -3.18
CA ALA A 209 1.63 11.55 -4.27
C ALA A 209 2.57 10.42 -4.70
N CYS A 210 2.91 10.42 -5.99
CA CYS A 210 4.05 9.68 -6.51
C CYS A 210 5.34 10.38 -6.09
N VAL A 211 6.30 9.59 -5.59
CA VAL A 211 7.62 10.10 -5.20
C VAL A 211 8.70 9.49 -6.09
N GLU A 212 9.67 10.32 -6.42
CA GLU A 212 10.87 9.95 -7.15
C GLU A 212 12.09 10.15 -6.26
N THR A 213 13.05 9.24 -6.34
CA THR A 213 14.30 9.33 -5.60
C THR A 213 15.39 9.80 -6.55
N GLY A 214 15.89 11.02 -6.35
CA GLY A 214 16.98 11.57 -7.16
C GLY A 214 18.31 10.87 -6.90
N ALA A 215 19.33 11.16 -7.73
CA ALA A 215 20.67 10.56 -7.65
C ALA A 215 21.37 10.76 -6.29
N GLY A 216 21.00 11.80 -5.54
CA GLY A 216 21.48 12.07 -4.17
C GLY A 216 20.68 11.40 -3.05
N GLY A 217 19.73 10.50 -3.38
CA GLY A 217 18.85 9.85 -2.40
C GLY A 217 17.72 10.73 -1.86
N GLN A 218 17.63 11.99 -2.29
CA GLN A 218 16.52 12.88 -1.90
C GLN A 218 15.24 12.49 -2.64
N GLU A 219 14.15 12.39 -1.89
CA GLU A 219 12.83 12.10 -2.45
C GLU A 219 12.05 13.37 -2.73
N THR A 220 11.58 13.51 -3.96
CA THR A 220 10.72 14.61 -4.39
C THR A 220 9.36 14.08 -4.81
N GLU A 221 8.29 14.83 -4.48
CA GLU A 221 6.96 14.51 -4.98
C GLU A 221 6.86 14.91 -6.44
N ALA A 222 6.78 13.93 -7.34
CA ALA A 222 6.67 14.16 -8.77
C ALA A 222 5.24 14.55 -9.17
N PHE A 223 4.23 13.91 -8.56
CA PHE A 223 2.84 14.18 -8.87
C PHE A 223 1.90 13.82 -7.72
N ALA A 224 1.13 14.78 -7.23
CA ALA A 224 0.10 14.55 -6.21
C ALA A 224 -1.24 14.24 -6.86
N PHE A 225 -1.81 13.08 -6.53
CA PHE A 225 -3.14 12.63 -6.97
C PHE A 225 -4.25 13.18 -6.09
N LEU A 226 -4.03 13.22 -4.78
CA LEU A 226 -4.95 13.76 -3.79
C LEU A 226 -4.26 14.88 -3.02
N ASP A 227 -4.94 16.01 -2.83
CA ASP A 227 -4.48 17.12 -2.00
C ASP A 227 -5.67 17.80 -1.33
N PHE A 228 -5.87 17.52 -0.05
CA PHE A 228 -7.02 17.96 0.74
C PHE A 228 -6.60 18.63 2.04
N GLN A 229 -7.30 19.70 2.41
CA GLN A 229 -7.20 20.39 3.68
C GLN A 229 -8.59 20.68 4.23
N ASN A 230 -8.86 20.23 5.46
CA ASN A 230 -10.13 20.44 6.17
C ASN A 230 -11.37 20.10 5.32
N GLY A 231 -11.34 18.96 4.62
CA GLY A 231 -12.43 18.48 3.77
C GLY A 231 -12.54 19.16 2.40
N GLN A 232 -11.72 20.15 2.07
CA GLN A 232 -11.68 20.78 0.75
C GLN A 232 -10.38 20.40 0.04
N GLY A 233 -10.46 20.00 -1.22
CA GLY A 233 -9.26 19.57 -1.93
C GLY A 233 -9.49 19.27 -3.39
N THR A 234 -8.46 18.71 -4.01
CA THR A 234 -8.47 18.38 -5.43
C THR A 234 -8.03 16.96 -5.68
N VAL A 235 -8.60 16.39 -6.74
CA VAL A 235 -8.17 15.15 -7.36
C VAL A 235 -7.52 15.50 -8.68
N ARG A 236 -6.29 15.04 -8.89
CA ARG A 236 -5.52 15.31 -10.09
C ARG A 236 -5.29 14.02 -10.87
N THR A 237 -5.63 14.07 -12.15
CA THR A 237 -5.41 12.99 -13.11
C THR A 237 -4.83 13.58 -14.40
N VAL A 238 -4.14 12.79 -15.21
CA VAL A 238 -3.68 13.21 -16.54
C VAL A 238 -4.52 12.49 -17.56
N THR A 239 -5.27 13.27 -18.31
CA THR A 239 -6.07 12.77 -19.44
C THR A 239 -5.28 12.94 -20.72
N TRP A 240 -5.44 11.99 -21.64
CA TRP A 240 -5.03 12.17 -23.01
C TRP A 240 -6.21 12.75 -23.80
N GLU A 241 -6.19 14.06 -24.02
CA GLU A 241 -7.08 14.73 -24.97
C GLU A 241 -6.22 15.28 -26.11
N PRO A 242 -6.40 14.83 -27.36
CA PRO A 242 -5.65 15.36 -28.48
C PRO A 242 -5.69 16.90 -28.50
N PRO A 243 -4.57 17.58 -28.79
CA PRO A 243 -3.28 17.07 -29.25
C PRO A 243 -2.25 16.87 -28.12
N ARG A 244 -2.60 17.08 -26.85
CA ARG A 244 -1.63 17.01 -25.75
C ARG A 244 -2.26 16.53 -24.44
N PRO A 245 -1.51 15.77 -23.65
CA PRO A 245 -1.99 15.35 -22.34
C PRO A 245 -2.20 16.56 -21.43
N ARG A 246 -3.27 16.55 -20.64
CA ARG A 246 -3.63 17.64 -19.72
C ARG A 246 -3.78 17.11 -18.31
N VAL A 247 -3.36 17.91 -17.34
CA VAL A 247 -3.66 17.64 -15.93
C VAL A 247 -5.08 18.14 -15.66
N LEU A 248 -6.02 17.22 -15.53
CA LEU A 248 -7.36 17.53 -15.03
C LEU A 248 -7.29 17.64 -13.51
N THR A 249 -7.78 18.75 -12.96
CA THR A 249 -7.83 19.01 -11.52
C THR A 249 -9.29 19.22 -11.13
N VAL A 250 -9.88 18.26 -10.43
CA VAL A 250 -11.29 18.28 -10.04
C VAL A 250 -11.40 18.65 -8.55
N PRO A 251 -12.09 19.74 -8.19
CA PRO A 251 -12.30 20.10 -6.79
C PRO A 251 -13.38 19.24 -6.14
N HIS A 252 -13.19 18.89 -4.86
CA HIS A 252 -14.15 18.15 -4.06
C HIS A 252 -14.31 18.76 -2.66
N VAL A 253 -15.49 18.58 -2.09
CA VAL A 253 -15.81 18.88 -0.69
C VAL A 253 -16.27 17.59 -0.03
N LEU A 254 -15.61 17.23 1.08
CA LEU A 254 -15.82 16.01 1.82
C LEU A 254 -16.36 16.32 3.22
N PRO A 255 -17.16 15.43 3.81
CA PRO A 255 -17.48 15.48 5.23
C PRO A 255 -16.21 15.52 6.07
N PRO A 256 -16.21 16.23 7.22
CA PRO A 256 -15.01 16.45 8.00
C PRO A 256 -14.42 15.16 8.58
N ASP A 257 -15.24 14.13 8.79
CA ASP A 257 -14.86 12.83 9.34
C ASP A 257 -14.43 11.82 8.26
N SER A 258 -14.33 12.22 7.00
CA SER A 258 -14.16 11.31 5.87
C SER A 258 -12.84 11.54 5.16
N LEU A 259 -12.06 10.47 4.97
CA LEU A 259 -10.88 10.49 4.10
C LEU A 259 -11.29 10.58 2.63
N ALA A 260 -10.54 11.35 1.84
CA ALA A 260 -10.55 11.31 0.38
C ALA A 260 -10.25 9.89 -0.14
N LEU A 261 -9.35 9.16 0.53
CA LEU A 261 -9.03 7.77 0.17
C LEU A 261 -10.24 6.82 0.25
N ARG A 262 -11.32 7.18 0.96
CA ARG A 262 -12.56 6.38 1.02
C ARG A 262 -13.26 6.25 -0.34
N GLY A 263 -12.87 7.04 -1.34
CA GLY A 263 -13.43 6.97 -2.69
C GLY A 263 -14.75 7.75 -2.82
N GLY A 264 -15.47 7.50 -3.92
CA GLY A 264 -16.56 8.38 -4.36
C GLY A 264 -16.04 9.71 -4.92
N LEU A 265 -14.80 9.71 -5.41
CA LEU A 265 -14.13 10.85 -6.02
C LEU A 265 -14.19 10.70 -7.54
N ASP A 266 -14.74 11.70 -8.22
CA ASP A 266 -14.77 11.74 -9.67
C ASP A 266 -13.35 11.85 -10.23
N SER A 267 -13.10 11.19 -11.37
CA SER A 267 -11.81 11.24 -12.08
C SER A 267 -10.59 10.75 -11.28
N ALA A 268 -10.79 10.04 -10.16
CA ALA A 268 -9.69 9.46 -9.40
C ALA A 268 -8.96 8.37 -10.22
N PRO A 269 -7.63 8.48 -10.41
CA PRO A 269 -6.90 7.53 -11.24
C PRO A 269 -6.78 6.14 -10.58
N PRO A 270 -6.57 5.05 -11.36
CA PRO A 270 -6.46 3.68 -10.86
C PRO A 270 -5.44 3.46 -9.72
N VAL A 271 -4.38 4.26 -9.67
CA VAL A 271 -3.40 4.25 -8.58
C VAL A 271 -4.04 4.56 -7.21
N VAL A 272 -5.03 5.46 -7.16
CA VAL A 272 -5.73 5.83 -5.92
C VAL A 272 -6.58 4.67 -5.42
N SER A 273 -7.33 4.02 -6.33
CA SER A 273 -8.17 2.86 -5.96
C SER A 273 -7.33 1.65 -5.57
N SER A 274 -6.19 1.44 -6.23
CA SER A 274 -5.22 0.39 -5.86
C SER A 274 -4.58 0.67 -4.50
N PHE A 275 -4.19 1.91 -4.23
CA PHE A 275 -3.67 2.31 -2.91
C PHE A 275 -4.72 2.15 -1.81
N ARG A 276 -5.98 2.54 -2.08
CA ARG A 276 -7.10 2.29 -1.17
C ARG A 276 -7.25 0.80 -0.88
N ALA A 277 -7.27 -0.04 -1.90
CA ALA A 277 -7.41 -1.49 -1.75
C ALA A 277 -6.24 -2.10 -0.95
N PHE A 278 -5.01 -1.59 -1.14
CA PHE A 278 -3.86 -1.97 -0.34
C PHE A 278 -4.08 -1.64 1.15
N VAL A 279 -4.44 -0.40 1.47
CA VAL A 279 -4.64 0.07 2.86
C VAL A 279 -5.85 -0.57 3.53
N SER A 280 -6.99 -0.66 2.86
CA SER A 280 -8.21 -1.31 3.40
C SER A 280 -8.11 -2.84 3.46
N GLY A 281 -7.16 -3.41 2.73
CA GLY A 281 -6.84 -4.84 2.75
C GLY A 281 -6.06 -5.28 3.99
N TRP A 282 -5.47 -4.35 4.76
CA TRP A 282 -4.71 -4.69 5.96
C TRP A 282 -5.57 -5.40 7.01
N ARG A 283 -4.98 -6.33 7.76
CA ARG A 283 -5.67 -7.07 8.82
C ARG A 283 -4.84 -7.08 10.09
N PHE A 284 -5.50 -6.85 11.21
CA PHE A 284 -4.87 -6.76 12.53
C PHE A 284 -5.55 -7.76 13.47
N TYR A 285 -4.74 -8.56 14.15
CA TYR A 285 -5.18 -9.60 15.08
C TYR A 285 -4.62 -9.27 16.46
N PRO A 286 -5.40 -8.58 17.32
CA PRO A 286 -4.99 -8.27 18.69
C PRO A 286 -4.98 -9.50 19.62
N GLY A 287 -5.46 -10.64 19.10
CA GLY A 287 -5.65 -11.89 19.81
C GLY A 287 -7.01 -12.51 19.46
N PHE A 288 -7.10 -13.83 19.60
CA PHE A 288 -8.35 -14.56 19.40
C PHE A 288 -9.08 -14.72 20.75
N ASP A 289 -10.39 -14.49 20.76
CA ASP A 289 -11.24 -14.91 21.88
C ASP A 289 -11.42 -16.42 21.81
N VAL A 290 -10.66 -17.14 22.63
CA VAL A 290 -10.70 -18.61 22.70
C VAL A 290 -11.46 -19.11 23.93
N SER A 291 -12.16 -18.22 24.65
CA SER A 291 -12.92 -18.58 25.85
C SER A 291 -13.98 -19.66 25.57
N ARG A 292 -14.49 -20.32 26.62
CA ARG A 292 -15.50 -21.39 26.45
C ARG A 292 -16.75 -20.95 25.68
N GLY A 293 -17.13 -19.68 25.78
CA GLY A 293 -18.31 -19.12 25.11
C GLY A 293 -18.06 -18.60 23.69
N ALA A 294 -16.80 -18.58 23.25
CA ALA A 294 -16.37 -17.93 22.02
C ALA A 294 -17.10 -18.45 20.78
N VAL A 295 -17.39 -17.55 19.84
CA VAL A 295 -18.09 -17.87 18.59
C VAL A 295 -17.29 -18.85 17.73
N LEU A 296 -15.96 -18.76 17.73
CA LEU A 296 -15.07 -19.63 16.95
C LEU A 296 -15.16 -21.12 17.29
N ARG A 297 -15.72 -21.46 18.47
CA ARG A 297 -15.96 -22.85 18.89
C ARG A 297 -17.23 -23.46 18.29
N ARG A 298 -18.07 -22.64 17.65
CA ARG A 298 -19.38 -23.04 17.12
C ARG A 298 -19.27 -23.43 15.64
N PRO A 299 -20.22 -24.22 15.13
CA PRO A 299 -20.32 -24.42 13.69
C PRO A 299 -20.67 -23.12 12.98
N VAL A 300 -20.10 -22.93 11.79
CA VAL A 300 -20.31 -21.74 10.95
C VAL A 300 -20.66 -22.14 9.52
N PRO A 301 -21.35 -21.28 8.75
CA PRO A 301 -21.54 -21.50 7.32
C PRO A 301 -20.21 -21.75 6.62
N SER A 302 -20.20 -22.68 5.67
CA SER A 302 -19.11 -22.75 4.70
C SER A 302 -19.18 -21.54 3.77
N GLU A 303 -18.02 -21.01 3.42
CA GLU A 303 -17.88 -19.80 2.61
C GLU A 303 -16.85 -20.05 1.50
N PRO A 304 -17.05 -19.52 0.28
CA PRO A 304 -16.01 -19.52 -0.73
C PRO A 304 -14.91 -18.53 -0.33
N GLU A 305 -13.65 -18.94 -0.48
CA GLU A 305 -12.47 -18.11 -0.22
C GLU A 305 -12.52 -17.33 1.12
N PRO A 306 -12.68 -18.00 2.27
CA PRO A 306 -12.80 -17.34 3.57
C PRO A 306 -11.47 -16.76 4.05
N VAL A 307 -11.46 -15.48 4.40
CA VAL A 307 -10.36 -14.83 5.14
C VAL A 307 -10.63 -14.91 6.63
N LEU A 308 -9.65 -15.35 7.42
CA LEU A 308 -9.82 -15.49 8.88
C LEU A 308 -10.16 -14.13 9.51
N ALA A 309 -11.31 -14.08 10.19
CA ALA A 309 -11.77 -12.93 10.95
C ALA A 309 -10.82 -12.60 12.10
N ALA A 310 -10.78 -11.34 12.53
CA ALA A 310 -9.88 -10.87 13.59
C ALA A 310 -10.12 -11.60 14.94
N ASP A 311 -11.36 -11.99 15.21
CA ASP A 311 -11.76 -12.76 16.39
C ASP A 311 -11.69 -14.28 16.17
N GLY A 312 -11.42 -14.73 14.94
CA GLY A 312 -11.37 -16.14 14.55
C GLY A 312 -12.73 -16.81 14.41
N SER A 313 -13.84 -16.05 14.46
CA SER A 313 -15.22 -16.59 14.44
C SER A 313 -15.50 -17.56 13.29
N ASN A 314 -14.89 -17.35 12.12
CA ASN A 314 -15.03 -18.18 10.93
C ASN A 314 -13.94 -19.26 10.76
N LEU A 315 -13.21 -19.63 11.82
CA LEU A 315 -12.10 -20.59 11.77
C LEU A 315 -12.47 -21.89 11.06
N SER A 316 -13.64 -22.48 11.34
CA SER A 316 -14.03 -23.76 10.71
C SER A 316 -14.25 -23.63 9.20
N ALA A 317 -14.69 -22.47 8.71
CA ALA A 317 -14.80 -22.21 7.26
C ALA A 317 -13.41 -22.12 6.62
N VAL A 318 -12.46 -21.44 7.27
CA VAL A 318 -11.05 -21.36 6.82
C VAL A 318 -10.40 -22.74 6.78
N LEU A 319 -10.58 -23.54 7.83
CA LEU A 319 -10.08 -24.91 7.86
C LEU A 319 -10.72 -25.78 6.77
N PHE A 320 -12.02 -25.61 6.52
CA PHE A 320 -12.72 -26.33 5.46
C PHE A 320 -12.13 -26.00 4.08
N HIS A 321 -11.92 -24.71 3.80
CA HIS A 321 -11.30 -24.26 2.56
C HIS A 321 -9.87 -24.82 2.41
N LEU A 322 -9.05 -24.77 3.46
CA LEU A 322 -7.71 -25.37 3.42
C LEU A 322 -7.75 -26.87 3.13
N MET A 323 -8.66 -27.60 3.79
CA MET A 323 -8.80 -29.05 3.64
C MET A 323 -9.22 -29.47 2.23
N VAL A 324 -10.12 -28.70 1.60
CA VAL A 324 -10.73 -29.06 0.31
C VAL A 324 -9.95 -28.47 -0.87
N GLU A 325 -9.58 -27.20 -0.82
CA GLU A 325 -9.02 -26.45 -1.96
C GLU A 325 -7.50 -26.34 -1.91
N CYS A 326 -6.85 -26.60 -0.77
CA CYS A 326 -5.40 -26.38 -0.58
C CYS A 326 -4.69 -27.55 0.12
N PRO A 327 -4.66 -28.75 -0.48
CA PRO A 327 -4.19 -29.97 0.19
C PRO A 327 -2.72 -29.92 0.63
N GLU A 328 -1.85 -29.16 -0.04
CA GLU A 328 -0.46 -28.92 0.39
C GLU A 328 -0.40 -28.13 1.68
N ARG A 329 -1.12 -27.01 1.76
CA ARG A 329 -1.19 -26.14 2.94
C ARG A 329 -1.88 -26.86 4.11
N TRP A 330 -2.87 -27.72 3.82
CA TRP A 330 -3.47 -28.59 4.82
C TRP A 330 -2.48 -29.59 5.42
N ARG A 331 -1.68 -30.25 4.57
CA ARG A 331 -0.60 -31.15 5.03
C ARG A 331 0.42 -30.42 5.90
N GLU A 332 0.77 -29.18 5.53
CA GLU A 332 1.67 -28.34 6.32
C GLU A 332 1.06 -27.91 7.66
N LEU A 333 -0.25 -27.64 7.69
CA LEU A 333 -0.99 -27.36 8.93
C LEU A 333 -0.91 -28.57 9.86
N GLU A 334 -1.26 -29.77 9.39
CA GLU A 334 -1.19 -31.00 10.20
C GLU A 334 0.24 -31.31 10.66
N ALA A 335 1.25 -31.07 9.82
CA ALA A 335 2.65 -31.23 10.21
C ALA A 335 3.04 -30.27 11.34
N SER A 336 2.63 -28.99 11.23
CA SER A 336 2.89 -27.97 12.24
C SER A 336 2.18 -28.26 13.56
N LEU A 337 0.95 -28.78 13.52
CA LEU A 337 0.21 -29.21 14.70
C LEU A 337 0.89 -30.42 15.36
N ARG A 338 1.31 -31.41 14.57
CA ARG A 338 1.99 -32.62 15.08
C ARG A 338 3.30 -32.31 15.78
N GLU A 339 4.05 -31.34 15.27
CA GLU A 339 5.29 -30.90 15.90
C GLU A 339 5.04 -30.13 17.20
N ALA A 340 4.04 -29.23 17.21
CA ALA A 340 3.74 -28.41 18.38
C ALA A 340 3.03 -29.19 19.50
N LEU A 341 2.27 -30.24 19.16
CA LEU A 341 1.35 -30.95 20.05
C LEU A 341 1.57 -32.47 19.98
N PRO A 342 2.30 -33.06 20.93
CA PRO A 342 2.61 -34.50 20.91
C PRO A 342 1.40 -35.44 20.92
N SER A 343 0.26 -35.01 21.48
CA SER A 343 -0.97 -35.80 21.50
C SER A 343 -1.77 -35.72 20.20
N PHE A 344 -1.46 -34.81 19.28
CA PHE A 344 -2.20 -34.62 18.03
C PHE A 344 -2.11 -35.86 17.11
N GLN A 345 -3.26 -36.36 16.65
CA GLN A 345 -3.32 -37.42 15.64
C GLN A 345 -3.73 -36.89 14.26
N SER A 346 -4.87 -36.20 14.20
CA SER A 346 -5.43 -35.70 12.95
C SER A 346 -6.41 -34.56 13.19
N LEU A 347 -6.56 -33.70 12.18
CA LEU A 347 -7.61 -32.70 12.09
C LEU A 347 -8.53 -33.06 10.91
N SER A 348 -9.81 -32.78 11.03
CA SER A 348 -10.78 -32.87 9.92
C SER A 348 -11.83 -31.78 10.09
N VAL A 349 -12.62 -31.51 9.04
CA VAL A 349 -13.76 -30.61 9.12
C VAL A 349 -15.01 -31.35 8.65
N LYS A 350 -16.09 -31.29 9.45
CA LYS A 350 -17.31 -32.07 9.22
C LYS A 350 -18.55 -31.18 9.16
N PRO A 351 -19.56 -31.53 8.35
CA PRO A 351 -20.87 -30.86 8.39
C PRO A 351 -21.51 -31.01 9.78
N ARG A 352 -21.78 -29.89 10.46
CA ARG A 352 -22.32 -29.84 11.83
C ARG A 352 -23.08 -28.54 12.03
N GLY A 353 -24.18 -28.58 12.79
CA GLY A 353 -24.91 -27.36 13.19
C GLY A 353 -25.99 -26.88 12.21
N GLY A 354 -26.39 -27.71 11.24
CA GLY A 354 -27.44 -27.40 10.27
C GLY A 354 -26.98 -27.56 8.81
N PRO A 355 -27.85 -27.24 7.83
CA PRO A 355 -27.49 -27.26 6.42
C PRO A 355 -26.39 -26.24 6.10
N GLY A 356 -25.35 -26.69 5.38
CA GLY A 356 -24.27 -25.82 4.89
C GLY A 356 -23.26 -25.36 5.94
N THR A 357 -23.42 -25.76 7.20
CA THR A 357 -22.51 -25.39 8.30
C THR A 357 -21.49 -26.47 8.59
N VAL A 358 -20.29 -26.05 8.97
CA VAL A 358 -19.10 -26.90 9.19
C VAL A 358 -18.47 -26.62 10.54
N LEU A 359 -17.84 -27.65 11.11
CA LEU A 359 -17.08 -27.56 12.36
C LEU A 359 -15.79 -28.40 12.27
N GLY A 360 -14.69 -27.84 12.75
CA GLY A 360 -13.43 -28.57 12.94
C GLY A 360 -13.55 -29.67 14.00
N VAL A 361 -12.98 -30.82 13.69
CA VAL A 361 -13.01 -32.02 14.53
C VAL A 361 -11.60 -32.59 14.65
N TRP A 362 -11.19 -32.80 15.89
CA TRP A 362 -9.82 -33.06 16.31
C TRP A 362 -9.71 -34.45 16.94
N ARG A 363 -8.59 -35.14 16.73
CA ARG A 363 -8.29 -36.44 17.36
C ARG A 363 -6.97 -36.39 18.11
N GLU A 364 -6.98 -36.93 19.34
CA GLU A 364 -5.79 -37.03 20.20
C GLU A 364 -5.49 -38.45 20.65
N ALA A 365 -4.21 -38.73 20.87
CA ALA A 365 -3.75 -39.97 21.46
C ALA A 365 -4.33 -40.16 22.87
N GLY A 366 -4.89 -41.36 23.11
CA GLY A 366 -5.51 -41.71 24.38
C GLY A 366 -6.98 -41.26 24.52
N VAL A 367 -7.53 -40.52 23.55
CA VAL A 367 -8.95 -40.13 23.53
C VAL A 367 -9.68 -40.96 22.47
N ARG A 368 -10.73 -41.68 22.88
CA ARG A 368 -11.49 -42.55 21.96
C ARG A 368 -12.37 -41.74 21.01
N ASP A 369 -13.03 -40.73 21.53
CA ASP A 369 -13.98 -39.91 20.79
C ASP A 369 -13.29 -38.76 20.06
N GLU A 370 -13.91 -38.33 18.97
CA GLU A 370 -13.49 -37.13 18.27
C GLU A 370 -13.91 -35.88 19.05
N LEU A 371 -13.00 -34.91 19.14
CA LEU A 371 -13.20 -33.68 19.90
C LEU A 371 -13.60 -32.54 18.95
N PRO A 372 -14.78 -31.92 19.10
CA PRO A 372 -15.07 -30.65 18.42
C PRO A 372 -14.11 -29.55 18.91
N LEU A 373 -13.98 -28.47 18.14
CA LEU A 373 -13.19 -27.29 18.57
C LEU A 373 -13.62 -26.75 19.94
N ALA A 374 -14.89 -26.93 20.31
CA ALA A 374 -15.44 -26.55 21.60
C ALA A 374 -14.73 -27.21 22.80
N ASP A 375 -14.17 -28.40 22.63
CA ASP A 375 -13.53 -29.17 23.71
C ASP A 375 -12.00 -28.98 23.76
N LEU A 376 -11.42 -28.21 22.83
CA LEU A 376 -9.98 -27.96 22.80
C LEU A 376 -9.56 -26.94 23.86
N SER A 377 -8.34 -27.14 24.38
CA SER A 377 -7.70 -26.15 25.26
C SER A 377 -7.52 -24.81 24.55
N GLU A 378 -7.54 -23.71 25.31
CA GLU A 378 -7.37 -22.36 24.76
C GLU A 378 -6.05 -22.19 23.99
N GLY A 379 -4.95 -22.74 24.52
CA GLY A 379 -3.64 -22.71 23.86
C GLY A 379 -3.60 -23.49 22.55
N THR A 380 -4.23 -24.68 22.52
CA THR A 380 -4.37 -25.49 21.28
C THR A 380 -5.15 -24.72 20.21
N LEU A 381 -6.28 -24.15 20.60
CA LEU A 381 -7.17 -23.45 19.68
C LEU A 381 -6.55 -22.16 19.16
N ARG A 382 -5.83 -21.42 20.01
CA ARG A 382 -5.09 -20.22 19.60
C ARG A 382 -3.97 -20.55 18.60
N PHE A 383 -3.20 -21.62 18.85
CA PHE A 383 -2.18 -22.08 17.91
C PHE A 383 -2.80 -22.49 16.58
N LEU A 384 -3.95 -23.20 16.60
CA LEU A 384 -4.68 -23.57 15.40
C LEU A 384 -5.12 -22.33 14.59
N CYS A 385 -5.65 -21.28 15.24
CA CYS A 385 -5.97 -20.01 14.58
C CYS A 385 -4.74 -19.38 13.91
N LEU A 386 -3.62 -19.30 14.63
CA LEU A 386 -2.38 -18.70 14.12
C LEU A 386 -1.79 -19.51 12.95
N ALA A 387 -1.82 -20.84 13.04
CA ALA A 387 -1.34 -21.71 11.98
C ALA A 387 -2.24 -21.61 10.74
N ALA A 388 -3.57 -21.64 10.89
CA ALA A 388 -4.51 -21.44 9.79
C ALA A 388 -4.32 -20.05 9.13
N LEU A 389 -4.11 -19.01 9.93
CA LEU A 389 -3.82 -17.66 9.45
C LEU A 389 -2.52 -17.60 8.63
N CYS A 390 -1.44 -18.16 9.18
CA CYS A 390 -0.13 -18.18 8.53
C CYS A 390 -0.10 -19.06 7.28
N LEU A 391 -0.96 -20.07 7.18
CA LEU A 391 -1.03 -20.98 6.03
C LEU A 391 -2.13 -20.65 5.03
N SER A 392 -3.08 -19.76 5.35
CA SER A 392 -4.15 -19.36 4.42
C SER A 392 -3.60 -18.86 3.08
N PRO A 393 -4.10 -19.31 1.92
CA PRO A 393 -3.69 -18.77 0.62
C PRO A 393 -4.17 -17.33 0.40
N LEU A 394 -5.23 -16.92 1.11
CA LEU A 394 -5.83 -15.59 1.00
C LEU A 394 -5.16 -14.68 2.03
N LYS A 395 -4.12 -13.97 1.58
CA LYS A 395 -3.33 -13.08 2.42
C LYS A 395 -3.80 -11.63 2.31
N ALA A 396 -3.95 -10.98 3.46
CA ALA A 396 -3.96 -9.53 3.54
C ALA A 396 -2.63 -8.97 3.00
N PRO A 397 -2.57 -7.78 2.40
CA PRO A 397 -1.30 -7.16 1.98
C PRO A 397 -0.34 -6.84 3.15
N LEU A 398 -0.92 -6.61 4.34
CA LEU A 398 -0.21 -6.44 5.61
C LEU A 398 -1.01 -7.13 6.71
N MET A 399 -0.33 -7.96 7.49
CA MET A 399 -0.84 -8.65 8.67
C MET A 399 -0.17 -8.11 9.93
N GLY A 400 -0.94 -7.50 10.83
CA GLY A 400 -0.49 -7.10 12.16
C GLY A 400 -0.91 -8.11 13.23
N LEU A 401 0.02 -8.56 14.07
CA LEU A 401 -0.23 -9.51 15.15
C LEU A 401 0.22 -8.89 16.48
N ASP A 402 -0.68 -8.77 17.46
CA ASP A 402 -0.33 -8.30 18.81
C ASP A 402 -0.34 -9.46 19.80
N GLY A 403 0.82 -9.74 20.41
CA GLY A 403 1.01 -10.84 21.35
C GLY A 403 0.55 -12.20 20.83
N PRO A 404 0.95 -12.64 19.61
CA PRO A 404 0.50 -13.92 19.07
C PRO A 404 0.92 -15.12 19.95
N GLU A 405 1.95 -14.98 20.79
CA GLU A 405 2.38 -16.00 21.73
C GLU A 405 1.49 -16.17 22.97
N LEU A 406 0.62 -15.18 23.27
CA LEU A 406 -0.02 -15.09 24.58
C LEU A 406 -0.93 -16.29 24.81
N GLY A 407 -0.72 -17.03 25.91
CA GLY A 407 -1.48 -18.23 26.22
C GLY A 407 -1.03 -19.51 25.49
N LEU A 408 0.03 -19.44 24.67
CA LEU A 408 0.64 -20.64 24.07
C LEU A 408 1.62 -21.30 25.04
N HIS A 409 1.66 -22.63 25.00
CA HIS A 409 2.69 -23.38 25.72
C HIS A 409 4.07 -23.10 25.07
N PRO A 410 5.16 -22.91 25.84
CA PRO A 410 6.49 -22.59 25.30
C PRO A 410 6.98 -23.51 24.16
N ARG A 411 6.69 -24.81 24.25
CA ARG A 411 6.92 -25.82 23.19
C ARG A 411 6.40 -25.44 21.79
N MET A 412 5.37 -24.59 21.70
CA MET A 412 4.71 -24.21 20.44
C MET A 412 5.37 -22.99 19.79
N LEU A 413 6.18 -22.23 20.53
CA LEU A 413 6.77 -20.98 20.06
C LEU A 413 7.74 -21.17 18.87
N PRO A 414 8.59 -22.22 18.82
CA PRO A 414 9.41 -22.47 17.64
C PRO A 414 8.58 -22.74 16.38
N GLY A 415 7.46 -23.47 16.52
CA GLY A 415 6.51 -23.72 15.43
C GLY A 415 5.85 -22.43 14.94
N LEU A 416 5.40 -21.58 15.88
CA LEU A 416 4.84 -20.26 15.56
C LEU A 416 5.86 -19.38 14.82
N ALA A 417 7.11 -19.34 15.29
CA ALA A 417 8.16 -18.57 14.62
C ALA A 417 8.41 -19.04 13.18
N ARG A 418 8.36 -20.35 12.93
CA ARG A 418 8.46 -20.90 11.57
C ARG A 418 7.30 -20.47 10.69
N LEU A 419 6.07 -20.58 11.20
CA LEU A 419 4.85 -20.18 10.48
C LEU A 419 4.87 -18.69 10.12
N LEU A 420 5.31 -17.82 11.03
CA LEU A 420 5.44 -16.37 10.77
C LEU A 420 6.47 -16.07 9.68
N ARG A 421 7.63 -16.75 9.69
CA ARG A 421 8.64 -16.62 8.63
C ARG A 421 8.09 -17.11 7.29
N GLY A 422 7.40 -18.24 7.26
CA GLY A 422 6.75 -18.75 6.04
C GLY A 422 5.75 -17.76 5.47
N ALA A 423 4.84 -17.25 6.31
CA ALA A 423 3.85 -16.25 5.89
C ALA A 423 4.49 -14.96 5.36
N SER A 424 5.64 -14.54 5.91
CA SER A 424 6.34 -13.33 5.49
C SER A 424 6.88 -13.38 4.05
N ALA A 425 7.01 -14.57 3.45
CA ALA A 425 7.38 -14.70 2.05
C ALA A 425 6.25 -14.25 1.10
N GLU A 426 4.99 -14.37 1.52
CA GLU A 426 3.80 -14.08 0.71
C GLU A 426 3.16 -12.73 1.03
N THR A 427 3.32 -12.24 2.27
CA THR A 427 2.73 -10.98 2.75
C THR A 427 3.64 -10.26 3.74
N GLN A 428 3.43 -8.96 3.97
CA GLN A 428 4.11 -8.28 5.08
C GLN A 428 3.49 -8.68 6.42
N VAL A 429 4.35 -9.06 7.37
CA VAL A 429 3.95 -9.47 8.73
C VAL A 429 4.61 -8.54 9.74
N LEU A 430 3.79 -7.84 10.53
CA LEU A 430 4.21 -6.98 11.62
C LEU A 430 3.77 -7.61 12.95
N VAL A 431 4.72 -8.03 13.76
CA VAL A 431 4.48 -8.71 15.04
C VAL A 431 4.86 -7.78 16.20
N VAL A 432 3.98 -7.66 17.18
CA VAL A 432 4.29 -7.07 18.48
C VAL A 432 4.39 -8.20 19.50
N THR A 433 5.53 -8.33 20.18
CA THR A 433 5.77 -9.42 21.14
C THR A 433 6.69 -8.99 22.27
N GLN A 434 6.50 -9.59 23.45
CA GLN A 434 7.43 -9.46 24.60
C GLN A 434 8.06 -10.80 24.98
N SER A 435 7.83 -11.85 24.20
CA SER A 435 8.25 -13.20 24.54
C SER A 435 9.67 -13.49 24.07
N PRO A 436 10.62 -13.72 25.00
CA PRO A 436 11.97 -14.14 24.63
C PRO A 436 11.95 -15.47 23.86
N GLY A 437 11.01 -16.36 24.18
CA GLY A 437 10.89 -17.66 23.51
C GLY A 437 10.44 -17.55 22.05
N LEU A 438 9.57 -16.58 21.73
CA LEU A 438 9.20 -16.32 20.34
C LEU A 438 10.34 -15.61 19.60
N LEU A 439 10.96 -14.60 20.23
CA LEU A 439 12.10 -13.87 19.65
C LEU A 439 13.28 -14.79 19.31
N ALA A 440 13.55 -15.80 20.13
CA ALA A 440 14.63 -16.77 19.89
C ALA A 440 14.46 -17.56 18.59
N GLY A 441 13.24 -17.69 18.06
CA GLY A 441 12.95 -18.39 16.80
C GLY A 441 12.91 -17.48 15.57
N LEU A 442 13.04 -16.16 15.75
CA LEU A 442 12.88 -15.16 14.69
C LEU A 442 14.23 -14.58 14.23
N PRO A 443 14.32 -14.08 12.98
CA PRO A 443 15.56 -13.50 12.47
C PRO A 443 15.95 -12.23 13.25
N PRO A 444 17.20 -12.08 13.70
CA PRO A 444 17.62 -10.90 14.46
C PRO A 444 17.44 -9.57 13.72
N ASP A 445 17.61 -9.57 12.40
CA ASP A 445 17.43 -8.42 11.50
C ASP A 445 15.96 -8.01 11.33
N ALA A 446 15.02 -8.90 11.64
CA ALA A 446 13.59 -8.58 11.68
C ALA A 446 13.16 -7.92 12.99
N VAL A 447 14.00 -7.91 14.04
CA VAL A 447 13.64 -7.45 15.38
C VAL A 447 14.10 -6.00 15.61
N ALA A 448 13.16 -5.15 16.00
CA ALA A 448 13.43 -3.80 16.46
C ALA A 448 12.97 -3.60 17.90
N TRP A 449 13.82 -2.96 18.70
CA TRP A 449 13.55 -2.69 20.11
C TRP A 449 12.91 -1.31 20.26
N MET A 450 11.82 -1.22 21.02
CA MET A 450 11.07 0.01 21.23
C MET A 450 11.06 0.36 22.71
N ARG A 451 11.67 1.49 23.06
CA ARG A 451 11.75 2.01 24.44
C ARG A 451 11.06 3.37 24.57
N LYS A 452 10.78 3.76 25.81
CA LYS A 452 10.21 5.07 26.12
C LYS A 452 11.28 5.99 26.71
N VAL A 453 11.55 7.10 26.05
CA VAL A 453 12.53 8.12 26.46
C VAL A 453 11.81 9.45 26.55
N ASP A 454 11.85 10.08 27.73
CA ASP A 454 11.20 11.39 27.97
C ASP A 454 9.73 11.46 27.52
N GLY A 455 8.99 10.37 27.77
CA GLY A 455 7.58 10.28 27.37
C GLY A 455 7.34 9.87 25.92
N ARG A 456 8.39 9.70 25.10
CA ARG A 456 8.33 9.44 23.66
C ARG A 456 8.84 8.05 23.31
N ALA A 457 8.24 7.44 22.31
CA ALA A 457 8.71 6.18 21.75
C ALA A 457 9.95 6.38 20.89
N VAL A 458 10.96 5.54 21.10
CA VAL A 458 12.20 5.50 20.30
C VAL A 458 12.44 4.05 19.88
N LEU A 459 12.83 3.87 18.62
CA LEU A 459 13.20 2.58 18.05
C LEU A 459 14.73 2.45 18.05
N ASP A 460 15.26 1.44 18.72
CA ASP A 460 16.67 1.03 18.64
C ASP A 460 16.79 -0.20 17.75
N GLY A 461 17.82 -0.26 16.90
CA GLY A 461 18.14 -1.43 16.08
C GLY A 461 17.76 -1.36 14.59
N ALA A 462 17.24 -0.22 14.09
CA ALA A 462 16.96 -0.02 12.66
C ALA A 462 18.03 0.78 11.90
N GLU A 463 19.23 0.97 12.48
CA GLU A 463 20.37 1.59 11.80
C GLU A 463 21.55 0.63 11.69
N LYS A 464 21.57 -0.19 10.63
CA LYS A 464 22.74 -0.66 9.83
C LYS A 464 22.14 -1.16 8.51
N THR A 465 22.25 -0.52 7.35
CA THR A 465 23.48 -0.16 6.62
C THR A 465 23.17 0.89 5.55
N HIS A 466 23.70 2.10 5.69
CA HIS A 466 24.29 2.91 4.62
C HIS A 466 25.32 3.84 5.28
N SER A 467 26.43 3.25 5.70
CA SER A 467 27.69 3.96 5.92
C SER A 467 28.73 3.30 5.02
N SER A 468 29.02 3.98 3.93
CA SER A 468 30.29 4.09 3.24
C SER A 468 31.39 3.10 3.64
N SER A 469 31.79 2.26 2.67
CA SER A 469 33.19 1.93 2.38
C SER A 469 33.30 1.49 0.94
#